data_AF-V6S398-F1
#
_entry.id   AF-V6S398-F1
#
_cell.length_a   1.000
_cell.length_b   1.000
_cell.length_c   1.000
_cell.angle_alpha   90.00
_cell.angle_beta   90.00
_cell.angle_gamma   90.00
#
_symmetry.space_group_name_H-M   'P 1'
#
loop_
_entity.id
_entity.type
_entity.pdbx_description
1 polymer ?
#
loop_
_entity_poly.entity_id
_entity_poly.type
_entity_poly.pdbx_seq_one_letter_code
_entity_poly.pdbx_strand_id
1 'polypeptide(L)'
;MKNALLTILILIGTVCHSQNIKQLETELRYWKSGEEYGDKIKLARTLQKIDPFNDTAINYICQYYQDREIDSVNYFFENLTKNFPNKPEPFLLRSEYLYSQKEVENYTLKKVEYLLKAKKIDPSNIIANYSLAETYYRDFLLPFEKPNYDLFTEVKFENDSIFNPKTDSLSIIKSKSSFPNSAELALQSFKDLWDISNSYRNVIYYPMKQLACFLNVELPAKYALQPNPNRYYPTNQFMNLSTDWECDKTINYLFKAESSEGDGDWLTKQLKSLNEPNLYNMNSKPNSIIYRFTWLRSFHHPISIRIEKIDEKYNLHWAMGKGAGGYEPKGLKGKGQRKISAKEWRDFESLLNKANYENLPNNVYVLMSDGATWTLEHKESDIFEVTKTNDPSKDFKSICLYLLKLTNIKIKEAEIY
;
A
#
# COMPACT_ATOMS: atom_id res chain seq x y z
N MET A 1 -66.51 45.15 -25.12
CA MET A 1 -66.04 44.55 -26.40
C MET A 1 -64.53 44.35 -26.31
N LYS A 2 -64.10 43.09 -26.42
CA LYS A 2 -62.79 42.57 -26.89
C LYS A 2 -61.53 43.05 -26.12
N ASN A 3 -60.96 42.21 -25.24
CA ASN A 3 -60.08 41.06 -25.51
C ASN A 3 -58.63 41.42 -25.88
N ALA A 4 -57.72 40.68 -25.24
CA ALA A 4 -56.33 40.37 -25.59
C ALA A 4 -55.28 41.42 -25.17
N LEU A 5 -54.13 41.08 -24.57
CA LEU A 5 -53.40 39.80 -24.56
C LEU A 5 -52.55 39.72 -23.27
N LEU A 6 -52.56 38.56 -22.62
CA LEU A 6 -51.77 38.21 -21.45
C LEU A 6 -50.38 37.75 -21.94
N THR A 7 -49.31 38.51 -21.70
CA THR A 7 -47.95 38.08 -21.99
C THR A 7 -47.33 37.51 -20.72
N ILE A 8 -47.45 36.20 -20.52
CA ILE A 8 -46.69 35.47 -19.49
C ILE A 8 -45.25 35.33 -20.00
N LEU A 9 -44.32 36.06 -19.37
CA LEU A 9 -42.89 35.84 -19.55
C LEU A 9 -42.52 34.53 -18.85
N ILE A 10 -42.37 33.45 -19.62
CA ILE A 10 -41.76 32.21 -19.14
C ILE A 10 -40.24 32.43 -19.10
N LEU A 11 -39.73 32.76 -17.92
CA LEU A 11 -38.31 32.59 -17.60
C LEU A 11 -38.02 31.09 -17.51
N ILE A 12 -37.70 30.45 -18.63
CA ILE A 12 -36.93 29.20 -18.62
C ILE A 12 -35.54 29.60 -18.15
N GLY A 13 -35.33 29.56 -16.84
CA GLY A 13 -33.99 29.46 -16.29
C GLY A 13 -33.41 28.15 -16.82
N THR A 14 -32.54 28.23 -17.82
CA THR A 14 -31.64 27.13 -18.16
C THR A 14 -30.80 26.86 -16.91
N VAL A 15 -31.19 25.85 -16.13
CA VAL A 15 -30.31 25.26 -15.13
C VAL A 15 -29.23 24.55 -15.93
N CYS A 16 -28.21 25.31 -16.31
CA CYS A 16 -26.97 24.79 -16.84
C CYS A 16 -26.35 23.99 -15.69
N HIS A 17 -26.65 22.70 -15.63
CA HIS A 17 -26.01 21.78 -14.70
C HIS A 17 -24.55 21.69 -15.12
N SER A 18 -23.73 22.61 -14.61
CA SER A 18 -22.28 22.43 -14.63
C SER A 18 -22.00 21.20 -13.78
N GLN A 19 -21.82 20.05 -14.43
CA GLN A 19 -21.35 18.86 -13.74
C GLN A 19 -20.02 19.20 -13.08
N ASN A 20 -19.88 18.91 -11.79
CA ASN A 20 -18.61 19.12 -11.12
C ASN A 20 -17.61 18.00 -11.52
N ILE A 21 -16.31 18.27 -11.40
CA ILE A 21 -15.23 17.33 -11.75
C ILE A 21 -15.47 15.94 -11.16
N LYS A 22 -15.87 15.86 -9.88
CA LYS A 22 -16.10 14.60 -9.18
C LYS A 22 -17.24 13.77 -9.77
N GLN A 23 -18.31 14.42 -10.24
CA GLN A 23 -19.41 13.75 -10.94
C GLN A 23 -18.94 13.18 -12.28
N LEU A 24 -18.16 13.94 -13.04
CA LEU A 24 -17.57 13.49 -14.31
C LEU A 24 -16.61 12.31 -14.12
N GLU A 25 -15.75 12.37 -13.10
CA GLU A 25 -14.85 11.27 -12.73
C GLU A 25 -15.62 10.01 -12.34
N THR A 26 -16.69 10.18 -11.54
CA THR A 26 -17.56 9.08 -11.12
C THR A 26 -18.21 8.44 -12.35
N GLU A 27 -18.80 9.25 -13.24
CA GLU A 27 -19.47 8.74 -14.43
C GLU A 27 -18.50 8.05 -15.41
N LEU A 28 -17.25 8.51 -15.50
CA LEU A 28 -16.20 7.83 -16.26
C LEU A 28 -15.80 6.47 -15.67
N ARG A 29 -15.75 6.36 -14.34
CA ARG A 29 -15.31 5.13 -13.64
C ARG A 29 -16.37 4.02 -13.66
N TYR A 30 -17.65 4.35 -13.63
CA TYR A 30 -18.73 3.37 -13.47
C TYR A 30 -19.46 3.08 -14.78
N TRP A 31 -19.43 1.82 -15.21
CA TRP A 31 -20.19 1.31 -16.35
C TRP A 31 -21.67 1.16 -16.01
N LYS A 32 -22.55 1.71 -16.85
CA LYS A 32 -23.99 1.44 -16.82
C LYS A 32 -24.29 0.24 -17.72
N SER A 33 -25.32 -0.52 -17.37
CA SER A 33 -25.77 -1.66 -18.18
C SER A 33 -26.10 -1.19 -19.60
N GLY A 34 -25.51 -1.84 -20.61
CA GLY A 34 -25.69 -1.51 -22.02
C GLY A 34 -24.75 -0.43 -22.57
N GLU A 35 -23.84 0.12 -21.77
CA GLU A 35 -22.76 0.99 -22.30
C GLU A 35 -21.66 0.14 -22.97
N GLU A 36 -21.24 0.54 -24.16
CA GLU A 36 -20.10 -0.05 -24.86
C GLU A 36 -18.80 0.69 -24.54
N TYR A 37 -17.69 -0.04 -24.61
CA TYR A 37 -16.39 0.54 -24.36
C TYR A 37 -16.02 1.60 -25.40
N GLY A 38 -15.72 2.82 -24.93
CA GLY A 38 -15.43 4.00 -25.75
C GLY A 38 -16.58 5.01 -25.85
N ASP A 39 -17.79 4.68 -25.42
CA ASP A 39 -18.94 5.58 -25.43
C ASP A 39 -18.72 6.88 -24.65
N LYS A 40 -17.83 6.84 -23.65
CA LYS A 40 -17.53 7.98 -22.77
C LYS A 40 -16.35 8.81 -23.21
N ILE A 41 -15.81 8.62 -24.41
CA ILE A 41 -14.67 9.44 -24.87
C ILE A 41 -15.02 10.94 -24.91
N LYS A 42 -16.26 11.31 -25.25
CA LYS A 42 -16.73 12.71 -25.21
C LYS A 42 -16.75 13.26 -23.78
N LEU A 43 -17.12 12.43 -22.81
CA LEU A 43 -17.12 12.77 -21.40
C LEU A 43 -15.70 12.99 -20.88
N ALA A 44 -14.78 12.07 -21.22
CA ALA A 44 -13.36 12.20 -20.89
C ALA A 44 -12.74 13.48 -21.48
N ARG A 45 -13.07 13.80 -22.74
CA ARG A 45 -12.64 15.07 -23.37
C ARG A 45 -13.25 16.31 -22.72
N THR A 46 -14.48 16.21 -22.22
CA THR A 46 -15.13 17.31 -21.50
C THR A 46 -14.43 17.55 -20.17
N LEU A 47 -14.18 16.48 -19.41
CA LEU A 47 -13.42 16.55 -18.16
C LEU A 47 -12.01 17.11 -18.39
N GLN A 48 -11.30 16.64 -19.42
CA GLN A 48 -9.98 17.16 -19.80
C GLN A 48 -9.98 18.65 -20.16
N LYS A 49 -11.05 19.20 -20.71
CA LYS A 49 -11.13 20.65 -20.98
C LYS A 49 -11.25 21.47 -19.70
N ILE A 50 -11.87 20.90 -18.66
CA ILE A 50 -12.06 21.54 -17.35
C ILE A 50 -10.77 21.41 -16.53
N ASP A 51 -10.19 20.20 -16.52
CA ASP A 51 -8.95 19.86 -15.84
C ASP A 51 -8.02 19.11 -16.82
N PRO A 52 -7.09 19.82 -17.47
CA PRO A 52 -6.19 19.24 -18.48
C PRO A 52 -5.31 18.09 -17.97
N PHE A 53 -5.12 17.98 -16.65
CA PHE A 53 -4.24 17.00 -16.01
C PHE A 53 -5.04 15.93 -15.24
N ASN A 54 -6.35 15.87 -15.45
CA ASN A 54 -7.20 14.91 -14.76
C ASN A 54 -6.82 13.46 -15.12
N ASP A 55 -6.31 12.73 -14.14
CA ASP A 55 -5.82 11.36 -14.30
C ASP A 55 -6.91 10.40 -14.80
N THR A 56 -8.14 10.52 -14.29
CA THR A 56 -9.26 9.64 -14.70
C THR A 56 -9.62 9.84 -16.18
N ALA A 57 -9.66 11.09 -16.64
CA ALA A 57 -9.88 11.38 -18.07
C ALA A 57 -8.72 10.89 -18.94
N ILE A 58 -7.48 11.11 -18.52
CA ILE A 58 -6.29 10.73 -19.27
C ILE A 58 -6.17 9.22 -19.39
N ASN A 59 -6.38 8.48 -18.30
CA ASN A 59 -6.41 7.02 -18.31
C ASN A 59 -7.42 6.51 -19.34
N TYR A 60 -8.66 7.00 -19.29
CA TYR A 60 -9.71 6.61 -20.23
C TYR A 60 -9.31 6.91 -21.69
N ILE A 61 -8.72 8.08 -21.96
CA ILE A 61 -8.26 8.46 -23.30
C ILE A 61 -7.13 7.55 -23.78
N CYS A 62 -6.17 7.22 -22.92
CA CYS A 62 -5.05 6.35 -23.27
C CYS A 62 -5.53 4.94 -23.59
N GLN A 63 -6.35 4.35 -22.71
CA GLN A 63 -6.93 3.02 -22.95
C GLN A 63 -7.79 3.01 -24.22
N TYR A 64 -8.64 4.03 -24.44
CA TYR A 64 -9.44 4.17 -25.67
C TYR A 64 -8.60 4.13 -26.94
N TYR A 65 -7.42 4.76 -26.94
CA TYR A 65 -6.51 4.72 -28.09
C TYR A 65 -5.82 3.38 -28.25
N GLN A 66 -5.38 2.75 -27.15
CA GLN A 66 -4.76 1.44 -27.17
C GLN A 66 -5.70 0.38 -27.75
N ASP A 67 -6.95 0.32 -27.28
CA ASP A 67 -7.93 -0.69 -27.68
C ASP A 67 -8.35 -0.58 -29.15
N ARG A 68 -8.25 0.62 -29.71
CA ARG A 68 -8.52 0.88 -31.13
C ARG A 68 -7.28 0.83 -32.00
N GLU A 69 -6.16 0.43 -31.41
CA GLU A 69 -4.86 0.35 -32.06
C GLU A 69 -4.39 1.67 -32.70
N ILE A 70 -4.89 2.80 -32.22
CA ILE A 70 -4.55 4.13 -32.72
C ILE A 70 -3.31 4.60 -31.98
N ASP A 71 -2.21 4.82 -32.68
CA ASP A 71 -1.04 5.48 -32.11
C ASP A 71 -1.33 6.99 -31.92
N SER A 72 -2.12 7.30 -30.90
CA SER A 72 -2.53 8.67 -30.54
C SER A 72 -2.21 9.02 -29.10
N VAL A 73 -1.68 8.06 -28.32
CA VAL A 73 -1.18 8.33 -26.97
C VAL A 73 0.06 9.24 -27.04
N ASN A 74 1.00 8.94 -27.94
CA ASN A 74 2.18 9.79 -28.10
C ASN A 74 1.80 11.22 -28.55
N TYR A 75 0.98 11.36 -29.60
CA TYR A 75 0.49 12.67 -30.06
C TYR A 75 -0.31 13.43 -29.00
N PHE A 76 -1.11 12.72 -28.21
CA PHE A 76 -1.85 13.30 -27.10
C PHE A 76 -0.90 13.99 -26.11
N PHE A 77 0.14 13.29 -25.69
CA PHE A 77 1.13 13.84 -24.75
C PHE A 77 2.05 14.88 -25.38
N GLU A 78 2.37 14.79 -26.67
CA GLU A 78 3.07 15.87 -27.39
C GLU A 78 2.26 17.16 -27.37
N ASN A 79 0.95 17.09 -27.65
CA ASN A 79 0.08 18.25 -27.58
C ASN A 79 -0.05 18.78 -26.14
N LEU A 80 -0.20 17.90 -25.16
CA LEU A 80 -0.32 18.29 -23.75
C LEU A 80 0.96 19.01 -23.26
N THR A 81 2.13 18.45 -23.54
CA THR A 81 3.42 19.06 -23.16
C THR A 81 3.70 20.36 -23.92
N LYS A 82 3.29 20.47 -25.19
CA LYS A 82 3.39 21.71 -25.98
C LYS A 82 2.50 22.84 -25.43
N ASN A 83 1.29 22.51 -24.97
CA ASN A 83 0.34 23.50 -24.45
C ASN A 83 0.68 23.95 -23.03
N PHE A 84 1.40 23.12 -22.26
CA PHE A 84 1.77 23.39 -20.87
C PHE A 84 3.26 23.13 -20.60
N PRO A 85 4.20 23.79 -21.30
CA PRO A 85 5.62 23.46 -21.26
C PRO A 85 6.31 23.82 -19.93
N ASN A 86 5.72 24.74 -19.16
CA ASN A 86 6.24 25.23 -17.88
C ASN A 86 5.53 24.59 -16.67
N LYS A 87 4.85 23.47 -16.88
CA LYS A 87 4.13 22.72 -15.87
C LYS A 87 4.75 21.33 -15.74
N PRO A 88 5.05 20.83 -14.53
CA PRO A 88 5.60 19.48 -14.37
C PRO A 88 4.58 18.39 -14.72
N GLU A 89 3.28 18.63 -14.52
CA GLU A 89 2.21 17.64 -14.63
C GLU A 89 2.13 16.91 -15.98
N PRO A 90 2.18 17.60 -17.15
CA PRO A 90 2.25 16.92 -18.45
C PRO A 90 3.39 15.92 -18.59
N PHE A 91 4.55 16.22 -18.03
CA PHE A 91 5.73 15.36 -18.11
C PHE A 91 5.63 14.19 -17.13
N LEU A 92 5.10 14.42 -15.93
CA LEU A 92 4.78 13.36 -14.97
C LEU A 92 3.78 12.37 -15.56
N LEU A 93 2.67 12.86 -16.10
CA LEU A 93 1.64 12.03 -16.72
C LEU A 93 2.20 11.29 -17.93
N ARG A 94 3.03 11.93 -18.77
CA ARG A 94 3.66 11.24 -19.90
C ARG A 94 4.63 10.14 -19.47
N SER A 95 5.32 10.33 -18.35
CA SER A 95 6.19 9.32 -17.73
C SER A 95 5.37 8.13 -17.21
N GLU A 96 4.24 8.40 -16.57
CA GLU A 96 3.35 7.39 -16.00
C GLU A 96 2.65 6.56 -17.07
N TYR A 97 2.03 7.21 -18.07
CA TYR A 97 1.31 6.55 -19.16
C TYR A 97 2.22 6.15 -20.33
N LEU A 98 3.54 6.06 -20.12
CA LEU A 98 4.47 5.65 -21.17
C LEU A 98 4.16 4.22 -21.65
N TYR A 99 3.69 3.34 -20.75
CA TYR A 99 3.29 1.97 -21.09
C TYR A 99 2.10 1.93 -22.06
N SER A 100 1.33 3.02 -22.15
CA SER A 100 0.19 3.10 -23.07
C SER A 100 0.60 3.42 -24.51
N GLN A 101 1.86 3.75 -24.77
CA GLN A 101 2.37 4.00 -26.12
C GLN A 101 2.78 2.69 -26.79
N LYS A 102 2.52 2.58 -28.09
CA LYS A 102 2.98 1.44 -28.89
C LYS A 102 4.50 1.51 -29.07
N GLU A 103 5.17 0.37 -28.98
CA GLU A 103 6.58 0.18 -29.37
C GLU A 103 7.56 1.19 -28.75
N VAL A 104 7.58 1.28 -27.42
CA VAL A 104 8.51 2.18 -26.72
C VAL A 104 9.89 1.55 -26.59
N GLU A 105 10.77 1.85 -27.55
CA GLU A 105 12.20 1.57 -27.38
C GLU A 105 12.78 2.34 -26.18
N ASN A 106 13.69 1.69 -25.44
CA ASN A 106 14.40 2.28 -24.31
C ASN A 106 13.46 2.86 -23.24
N TYR A 107 12.41 2.10 -22.89
CA TYR A 107 11.33 2.50 -21.98
C TYR A 107 11.82 3.24 -20.74
N THR A 108 12.75 2.64 -19.98
CA THR A 108 13.27 3.23 -18.73
C THR A 108 13.98 4.56 -18.96
N LEU A 109 14.76 4.68 -20.04
CA LEU A 109 15.45 5.93 -20.40
C LEU A 109 14.47 7.04 -20.75
N LYS A 110 13.44 6.75 -21.56
CA LYS A 110 12.38 7.71 -21.89
C LYS A 110 11.56 8.11 -20.66
N LYS A 111 11.25 7.16 -19.78
CA LYS A 111 10.56 7.43 -18.50
C LYS A 111 11.34 8.46 -17.68
N VAL A 112 12.64 8.23 -17.51
CA VAL A 112 13.55 9.13 -16.79
C VAL A 112 13.69 10.49 -17.47
N GLU A 113 13.76 10.56 -18.80
CA GLU A 113 13.83 11.83 -19.53
C GLU A 113 12.66 12.76 -19.18
N TYR A 114 11.43 12.21 -19.13
CA TYR A 114 10.25 12.99 -18.76
C TYR A 114 10.26 13.41 -17.28
N LEU A 115 10.70 12.53 -16.37
CA LEU A 115 10.82 12.86 -14.94
C LEU A 115 11.85 13.97 -14.70
N LEU A 116 12.98 13.93 -15.41
CA LEU A 116 14.00 14.98 -15.35
C LEU A 116 13.48 16.31 -15.89
N LYS A 117 12.65 16.31 -16.94
CA LYS A 117 11.95 17.52 -17.42
C LYS A 117 11.00 18.08 -16.35
N ALA A 118 10.21 17.22 -15.70
CA ALA A 118 9.32 17.63 -14.61
C ALA A 118 10.12 18.24 -13.43
N LYS A 119 11.17 17.55 -12.98
CA LYS A 119 12.07 18.02 -11.90
C LYS A 119 12.80 19.31 -12.26
N LYS A 120 13.14 19.53 -13.53
CA LYS A 120 13.74 20.78 -13.99
C LYS A 120 12.78 21.97 -13.85
N ILE A 121 11.49 21.75 -14.10
CA ILE A 121 10.45 22.78 -13.99
C ILE A 121 10.16 23.08 -12.50
N ASP A 122 10.03 22.04 -11.69
CA ASP A 122 9.82 22.14 -10.24
C ASP A 122 10.74 21.17 -9.51
N PRO A 123 11.92 21.64 -9.04
CA PRO A 123 12.87 20.80 -8.30
C PRO A 123 12.32 20.23 -6.99
N SER A 124 11.32 20.90 -6.40
CA SER A 124 10.67 20.47 -5.16
C SER A 124 9.48 19.54 -5.38
N ASN A 125 9.19 19.17 -6.63
CA ASN A 125 8.07 18.30 -6.95
C ASN A 125 8.29 16.90 -6.36
N ILE A 126 7.49 16.55 -5.36
CA ILE A 126 7.63 15.29 -4.61
C ILE A 126 7.44 14.09 -5.54
N ILE A 127 6.44 14.12 -6.42
CA ILE A 127 6.12 13.03 -7.35
C ILE A 127 7.30 12.81 -8.31
N ALA A 128 7.82 13.89 -8.92
CA ALA A 128 8.98 13.79 -9.81
C ALA A 128 10.20 13.17 -9.12
N ASN A 129 10.52 13.63 -7.90
CA ASN A 129 11.68 13.15 -7.14
C ASN A 129 11.51 11.70 -6.70
N TYR A 130 10.34 11.32 -6.20
CA TYR A 130 10.05 9.96 -5.78
C TYR A 130 10.04 8.98 -6.96
N SER A 131 9.33 9.29 -8.05
CA SER A 131 9.29 8.42 -9.23
C SER A 131 10.67 8.28 -9.89
N LEU A 132 11.52 9.32 -9.84
CA LEU A 132 12.89 9.24 -10.33
C LEU A 132 13.75 8.32 -9.46
N ALA A 133 13.68 8.50 -8.14
CA ALA A 133 14.41 7.66 -7.19
C ALA A 133 14.00 6.19 -7.27
N GLU A 134 12.69 5.92 -7.34
CA GLU A 134 12.13 4.59 -7.54
C GLU A 134 12.62 3.98 -8.86
N THR A 135 12.56 4.72 -9.96
CA THR A 135 12.97 4.21 -11.28
C THR A 135 14.45 3.81 -11.29
N TYR A 136 15.34 4.65 -10.75
CA TYR A 136 16.76 4.30 -10.65
C TYR A 136 17.02 3.15 -9.68
N TYR A 137 16.30 3.10 -8.56
CA TYR A 137 16.46 2.04 -7.57
C TYR A 137 16.03 0.68 -8.12
N ARG A 138 14.90 0.63 -8.84
CA ARG A 138 14.47 -0.59 -9.54
C ARG A 138 15.49 -1.00 -10.59
N ASP A 139 15.99 -0.05 -11.39
CA ASP A 139 17.02 -0.33 -12.39
C ASP A 139 18.33 -0.86 -11.79
N PHE A 140 18.70 -0.38 -10.60
CA PHE A 140 19.81 -0.92 -9.79
C PHE A 140 19.58 -2.38 -9.37
N LEU A 141 18.34 -2.75 -9.02
CA LEU A 141 18.02 -4.12 -8.59
C LEU A 141 17.91 -5.10 -9.76
N LEU A 142 17.60 -4.66 -10.98
CA LEU A 142 17.39 -5.52 -12.16
C LEU A 142 18.45 -6.62 -12.35
N PRO A 143 19.78 -6.37 -12.20
CA PRO A 143 20.79 -7.42 -12.35
C PRO A 143 20.78 -8.49 -11.26
N PHE A 144 20.07 -8.25 -10.16
CA PHE A 144 20.04 -9.06 -8.95
C PHE A 144 18.68 -9.71 -8.68
N GLU A 145 17.63 -9.29 -9.39
CA GLU A 145 16.30 -9.88 -9.29
C GLU A 145 16.38 -11.38 -9.55
N LYS A 146 15.94 -12.17 -8.56
CA LYS A 146 15.71 -13.60 -8.76
C LYS A 146 14.47 -13.76 -9.63
N PRO A 147 14.40 -14.79 -10.49
CA PRO A 147 13.17 -15.10 -11.20
C PRO A 147 12.04 -15.25 -10.19
N ASN A 148 11.01 -14.41 -10.34
CA ASN A 148 9.85 -14.47 -9.47
C ASN A 148 8.92 -15.56 -10.02
N TYR A 149 9.05 -16.78 -9.51
CA TYR A 149 8.21 -17.91 -9.93
C TYR A 149 6.74 -17.75 -9.50
N ASP A 150 6.44 -16.80 -8.59
CA ASP A 150 5.14 -16.72 -7.89
C ASP A 150 4.22 -15.58 -8.39
N LEU A 151 4.68 -14.73 -9.31
CA LEU A 151 3.88 -13.60 -9.81
C LEU A 151 3.94 -13.57 -11.34
N PHE A 152 2.95 -14.22 -11.96
CA PHE A 152 2.66 -14.22 -13.39
C PHE A 152 3.73 -14.90 -14.25
N THR A 153 3.58 -16.22 -14.42
CA THR A 153 3.95 -16.81 -15.71
C THR A 153 3.25 -16.01 -16.80
N GLU A 154 4.01 -15.50 -17.78
CA GLU A 154 3.45 -15.14 -19.08
C GLU A 154 2.83 -16.40 -19.67
N VAL A 155 1.57 -16.66 -19.32
CA VAL A 155 0.75 -17.65 -19.99
C VAL A 155 0.47 -17.06 -21.36
N LYS A 156 1.26 -17.48 -22.35
CA LYS A 156 0.78 -17.46 -23.74
C LYS A 156 -0.47 -18.32 -23.76
N PHE A 157 -1.63 -17.68 -23.79
CA PHE A 157 -2.91 -18.35 -24.00
C PHE A 157 -2.98 -18.80 -25.47
N GLU A 158 -2.25 -19.85 -25.80
CA GLU A 158 -2.64 -20.74 -26.89
C GLU A 158 -3.23 -21.98 -26.24
N ASN A 159 -4.57 -21.98 -26.15
CA ASN A 159 -5.46 -23.11 -25.94
C ASN A 159 -4.80 -24.42 -25.46
N ASP A 160 -4.81 -24.67 -24.16
CA ASP A 160 -5.52 -25.82 -23.56
C ASP A 160 -5.11 -26.02 -22.10
N SER A 161 -6.05 -26.62 -21.35
CA SER A 161 -5.86 -27.09 -19.97
C SER A 161 -4.60 -27.96 -19.85
N ILE A 162 -3.96 -27.92 -18.67
CA ILE A 162 -2.85 -28.79 -18.19
C ILE A 162 -1.50 -28.03 -18.12
N PHE A 163 -1.25 -27.39 -16.98
CA PHE A 163 0.11 -27.00 -16.60
C PHE A 163 0.99 -28.26 -16.51
N ASN A 164 2.00 -28.38 -17.37
CA ASN A 164 3.08 -29.37 -17.23
C ASN A 164 4.39 -28.64 -16.86
N PRO A 165 4.70 -28.49 -15.56
CA PRO A 165 5.86 -27.72 -15.09
C PRO A 165 7.22 -28.37 -15.40
N LYS A 166 7.26 -29.48 -16.16
CA LYS A 166 8.48 -30.24 -16.43
C LYS A 166 9.20 -29.91 -17.74
N THR A 167 8.60 -29.12 -18.65
CA THR A 167 9.17 -28.93 -20.00
C THR A 167 9.56 -27.51 -20.37
N ASP A 168 9.17 -26.49 -19.60
CA ASP A 168 9.56 -25.11 -19.91
C ASP A 168 10.78 -24.70 -19.07
N SER A 169 11.97 -25.02 -19.57
CA SER A 169 13.19 -24.38 -19.09
C SER A 169 13.15 -22.91 -19.50
N LEU A 170 12.58 -22.05 -18.66
CA LEU A 170 12.64 -20.61 -18.81
C LEU A 170 14.12 -20.20 -18.79
N SER A 171 14.66 -19.81 -19.95
CA SER A 171 16.00 -19.27 -20.06
C SER A 171 16.05 -17.96 -19.27
N ILE A 172 16.78 -17.96 -18.14
CA ILE A 172 16.96 -16.79 -17.30
C ILE A 172 17.81 -15.77 -18.06
N ILE A 173 17.16 -14.82 -18.73
CA ILE A 173 17.84 -13.63 -19.24
C ILE A 173 18.09 -12.74 -18.02
N LYS A 174 19.33 -12.70 -17.53
CA LYS A 174 19.71 -11.70 -16.53
C LYS A 174 19.60 -10.31 -17.17
N SER A 175 18.58 -9.56 -16.75
CA SER A 175 18.38 -8.18 -17.19
C SER A 175 19.57 -7.33 -16.76
N LYS A 176 20.14 -6.58 -17.70
CA LYS A 176 21.16 -5.57 -17.39
C LYS A 176 20.47 -4.28 -16.97
N SER A 177 21.11 -3.54 -16.06
CA SER A 177 20.72 -2.18 -15.71
C SER A 177 20.79 -1.27 -16.95
N SER A 178 19.81 -0.38 -17.09
CA SER A 178 19.74 0.61 -18.18
C SER A 178 20.71 1.76 -17.97
N PHE A 179 21.15 1.99 -16.72
CA PHE A 179 22.09 3.05 -16.35
C PHE A 179 23.37 2.48 -15.73
N PRO A 180 24.57 2.83 -16.22
CA PRO A 180 25.82 2.31 -15.68
C PRO A 180 26.08 2.70 -14.20
N ASN A 181 25.43 3.76 -13.72
CA ASN A 181 25.54 4.32 -12.37
C ASN A 181 24.17 4.44 -11.67
N SER A 182 23.28 3.47 -11.89
CA SER A 182 21.91 3.45 -11.34
C SER A 182 21.89 3.57 -9.81
N ALA A 183 22.85 2.96 -9.10
CA ALA A 183 22.92 3.03 -7.64
C ALA A 183 23.25 4.45 -7.13
N GLU A 184 24.22 5.13 -7.74
CA GLU A 184 24.57 6.51 -7.40
C GLU A 184 23.41 7.47 -7.71
N LEU A 185 22.78 7.30 -8.87
CA LEU A 185 21.62 8.10 -9.29
C LEU A 185 20.42 7.91 -8.35
N ALA A 186 20.14 6.66 -7.95
CA ALA A 186 19.09 6.34 -7.00
C ALA A 186 19.39 6.96 -5.63
N LEU A 187 20.62 6.81 -5.13
CA LEU A 187 21.00 7.32 -3.81
C LEU A 187 20.90 8.84 -3.77
N GLN A 188 21.37 9.53 -4.81
CA GLN A 188 21.25 10.98 -4.90
C GLN A 188 19.78 11.41 -4.96
N SER A 189 18.95 10.73 -5.76
CA SER A 189 17.53 11.06 -5.89
C SER A 189 16.76 10.86 -4.57
N PHE A 190 17.08 9.81 -3.79
CA PHE A 190 16.50 9.65 -2.45
C PHE A 190 16.99 10.69 -1.45
N LYS A 191 18.25 11.12 -1.52
CA LYS A 191 18.76 12.24 -0.69
C LYS A 191 18.01 13.53 -0.99
N ASP A 192 17.79 13.84 -2.26
CA ASP A 192 17.00 15.01 -2.67
C ASP A 192 15.57 14.91 -2.11
N LEU A 193 14.91 13.75 -2.25
CA LEU A 193 13.57 13.52 -1.72
C LEU A 193 13.51 13.64 -0.18
N TRP A 194 14.53 13.14 0.53
CA TRP A 194 14.65 13.25 1.98
C TRP A 194 14.65 14.70 2.46
N ASP A 195 15.37 15.57 1.75
CA ASP A 195 15.50 16.99 2.06
C ASP A 195 14.20 17.76 1.72
N ILE A 196 13.40 17.29 0.77
CA ILE A 196 12.14 17.92 0.33
C ILE A 196 10.92 17.45 1.15
N SER A 197 10.86 16.18 1.57
CA SER A 197 9.66 15.63 2.19
C SER A 197 9.93 14.72 3.41
N ASN A 198 9.38 15.14 4.55
CA ASN A 198 9.41 14.37 5.79
C ASN A 198 8.55 13.10 5.72
N SER A 199 7.47 13.10 4.92
CA SER A 199 6.51 11.99 4.89
C SER A 199 7.10 10.71 4.29
N TYR A 200 8.11 10.82 3.43
CA TYR A 200 8.73 9.68 2.76
C TYR A 200 9.93 9.10 3.51
N ARG A 201 10.50 9.81 4.49
CA ARG A 201 11.77 9.43 5.14
C ARG A 201 11.76 8.01 5.68
N ASN A 202 10.65 7.60 6.28
CA ASN A 202 10.48 6.26 6.82
C ASN A 202 10.55 5.17 5.76
N VAL A 203 10.01 5.43 4.57
CA VAL A 203 10.04 4.49 3.46
C VAL A 203 11.40 4.47 2.78
N ILE A 204 11.97 5.64 2.49
CA ILE A 204 13.20 5.75 1.68
C ILE A 204 14.48 5.50 2.47
N TYR A 205 14.42 5.47 3.80
CA TYR A 205 15.57 5.14 4.64
C TYR A 205 16.19 3.78 4.28
N TYR A 206 15.36 2.76 4.07
CA TYR A 206 15.80 1.40 3.78
C TYR A 206 16.54 1.27 2.45
N PRO A 207 15.98 1.71 1.30
CA PRO A 207 16.72 1.69 0.04
C PRO A 207 17.96 2.60 0.08
N MET A 208 17.94 3.74 0.81
CA MET A 208 19.13 4.57 1.00
C MET A 208 20.25 3.83 1.72
N LYS A 209 19.94 3.11 2.80
CA LYS A 209 20.92 2.27 3.51
C LYS A 209 21.44 1.15 2.62
N GLN A 210 20.56 0.56 1.82
CA GLN A 210 20.93 -0.50 0.90
C GLN A 210 21.95 -0.03 -0.15
N LEU A 211 21.63 1.10 -0.81
CA LEU A 211 22.50 1.72 -1.79
C LEU A 211 23.82 2.20 -1.18
N ALA A 212 23.79 2.73 0.04
CA ALA A 212 24.98 3.18 0.75
C ALA A 212 25.94 2.01 1.04
N CYS A 213 25.42 0.85 1.47
CA CYS A 213 26.26 -0.35 1.62
C CYS A 213 26.86 -0.77 0.26
N PHE A 214 26.03 -0.85 -0.79
CA PHE A 214 26.47 -1.26 -2.12
C PHE A 214 27.60 -0.36 -2.67
N LEU A 215 27.47 0.95 -2.49
CA LEU A 215 28.44 1.95 -2.93
C LEU A 215 29.64 2.09 -1.99
N ASN A 216 29.63 1.39 -0.84
CA ASN A 216 30.62 1.53 0.22
C ASN A 216 30.81 3.00 0.67
N VAL A 217 29.69 3.69 0.91
CA VAL A 217 29.66 5.08 1.38
C VAL A 217 28.88 5.19 2.69
N GLU A 218 29.33 6.08 3.58
CA GLU A 218 28.59 6.38 4.81
C GLU A 218 27.52 7.43 4.57
N LEU A 219 26.34 7.23 5.18
CA LEU A 219 25.28 8.24 5.20
C LEU A 219 25.50 9.19 6.38
N PRO A 220 25.49 10.52 6.15
CA PRO A 220 25.51 11.52 7.21
C PRO A 220 24.39 11.30 8.25
N ALA A 221 24.64 11.69 9.51
CA ALA A 221 23.69 11.55 10.62
C ALA A 221 22.32 12.22 10.37
N LYS A 222 22.24 13.24 9.48
CA LYS A 222 20.97 13.88 9.10
C LYS A 222 19.97 12.93 8.43
N TYR A 223 20.44 11.77 7.94
CA TYR A 223 19.61 10.72 7.34
C TYR A 223 19.19 9.62 8.34
N ALA A 224 19.31 9.87 9.64
CA ALA A 224 18.79 8.98 10.67
C ALA A 224 17.27 9.15 10.83
N LEU A 225 16.55 8.03 10.94
CA LEU A 225 15.12 8.04 11.28
C LEU A 225 14.90 8.68 12.65
N GLN A 226 13.85 9.49 12.75
CA GLN A 226 13.44 10.11 14.00
C GLN A 226 12.24 9.36 14.59
N PRO A 227 12.16 9.16 15.91
CA PRO A 227 10.98 8.59 16.55
C PRO A 227 9.72 9.37 16.22
N ASN A 228 8.64 8.67 15.86
CA ASN A 228 7.33 9.29 15.62
C ASN A 228 6.33 8.84 16.70
N PRO A 229 5.95 9.72 17.65
CA PRO A 229 5.06 9.35 18.76
C PRO A 229 3.64 8.99 18.29
N ASN A 230 3.23 9.40 17.09
CA ASN A 230 1.87 9.14 16.57
C ASN A 230 1.72 7.80 15.85
N ARG A 231 2.83 7.08 15.65
CA ARG A 231 2.88 5.84 14.87
C ARG A 231 2.63 4.63 15.76
N TYR A 232 1.76 3.71 15.34
CA TYR A 232 1.47 2.48 16.09
C TYR A 232 2.47 1.35 15.81
N TYR A 233 3.15 1.39 14.66
CA TYR A 233 4.10 0.36 14.23
C TYR A 233 5.30 1.00 13.54
N PRO A 234 6.55 0.68 13.92
CA PRO A 234 7.71 1.14 13.18
C PRO A 234 7.77 0.49 11.79
N THR A 235 8.36 1.18 10.80
CA THR A 235 8.34 0.75 9.39
C THR A 235 9.01 -0.60 9.16
N ASN A 236 10.07 -0.92 9.90
CA ASN A 236 10.77 -2.21 9.77
C ASN A 236 9.96 -3.40 10.26
N GLN A 237 8.88 -3.17 10.99
CA GLN A 237 8.23 -4.23 11.74
C GLN A 237 7.71 -5.35 10.84
N PHE A 238 7.08 -5.03 9.71
CA PHE A 238 6.52 -6.03 8.79
C PHE A 238 7.45 -6.35 7.59
N MET A 239 8.70 -5.89 7.63
CA MET A 239 9.66 -6.06 6.52
C MET A 239 10.42 -7.39 6.56
N ASN A 240 10.46 -8.08 7.71
CA ASN A 240 11.29 -9.27 7.96
C ASN A 240 12.75 -9.06 7.55
N LEU A 241 13.40 -8.03 8.11
CA LEU A 241 14.80 -7.72 7.81
C LEU A 241 15.72 -8.89 8.23
N SER A 242 16.63 -9.27 7.34
CA SER A 242 17.71 -10.21 7.64
C SER A 242 18.85 -9.53 8.39
N THR A 243 19.77 -10.31 8.98
CA THR A 243 20.91 -9.78 9.76
C THR A 243 21.82 -8.84 8.95
N ASP A 244 21.90 -9.01 7.63
CA ASP A 244 22.72 -8.20 6.71
C ASP A 244 21.86 -7.50 5.65
N TRP A 245 20.63 -7.11 6.03
CA TRP A 245 19.64 -6.56 5.11
C TRP A 245 20.16 -5.33 4.35
N GLU A 246 21.00 -4.48 4.98
CA GLU A 246 21.58 -3.31 4.32
C GLU A 246 22.41 -3.67 3.08
N CYS A 247 22.91 -4.90 2.95
CA CYS A 247 23.77 -5.26 1.82
C CYS A 247 23.12 -6.29 0.90
N ASP A 248 21.89 -6.73 1.21
CA ASP A 248 21.15 -7.70 0.42
C ASP A 248 20.45 -7.04 -0.79
N LYS A 249 21.15 -7.01 -1.91
CA LYS A 249 20.66 -6.51 -3.21
C LYS A 249 19.60 -7.39 -3.90
N THR A 250 19.23 -8.52 -3.32
CA THR A 250 18.20 -9.41 -3.91
C THR A 250 16.78 -9.05 -3.46
N ILE A 251 16.66 -8.10 -2.52
CA ILE A 251 15.40 -7.66 -1.96
C ILE A 251 15.14 -6.19 -2.33
N ASN A 252 13.93 -5.92 -2.81
CA ASN A 252 13.43 -4.56 -3.01
C ASN A 252 12.94 -3.99 -1.67
N TYR A 253 13.82 -3.30 -0.94
CA TYR A 253 13.48 -2.73 0.36
C TYR A 253 12.58 -1.50 0.29
N LEU A 254 12.54 -0.80 -0.85
CA LEU A 254 11.54 0.24 -1.08
C LEU A 254 10.12 -0.35 -1.02
N PHE A 255 9.88 -1.41 -1.80
CA PHE A 255 8.59 -2.12 -1.80
C PHE A 255 8.26 -2.72 -0.43
N LYS A 256 9.25 -3.34 0.25
CA LYS A 256 9.04 -3.89 1.60
C LYS A 256 8.64 -2.80 2.60
N ALA A 257 9.29 -1.63 2.56
CA ALA A 257 8.96 -0.52 3.44
C ALA A 257 7.57 0.04 3.16
N GLU A 258 7.19 0.20 1.89
CA GLU A 258 5.86 0.67 1.47
C GLU A 258 4.76 -0.29 1.89
N SER A 259 4.96 -1.58 1.65
CA SER A 259 4.02 -2.62 2.07
C SER A 259 3.86 -2.63 3.60
N SER A 260 4.95 -2.46 4.33
CA SER A 260 4.93 -2.40 5.80
C SER A 260 4.22 -1.15 6.32
N GLU A 261 4.43 0.02 5.71
CA GLU A 261 3.68 1.24 6.05
C GLU A 261 2.18 1.06 5.78
N GLY A 262 1.81 0.49 4.64
CA GLY A 262 0.42 0.21 4.30
C GLY A 262 -0.25 -0.72 5.32
N ASP A 263 0.45 -1.77 5.73
CA ASP A 263 0.00 -2.70 6.77
C ASP A 263 -0.17 -2.02 8.13
N GLY A 264 0.84 -1.22 8.53
CA GLY A 264 0.81 -0.45 9.78
C GLY A 264 -0.32 0.58 9.81
N ASP A 265 -0.53 1.31 8.73
CA ASP A 265 -1.61 2.30 8.60
C ASP A 265 -2.99 1.64 8.65
N TRP A 266 -3.16 0.50 7.96
CA TRP A 266 -4.39 -0.27 8.00
C TRP A 266 -4.74 -0.73 9.41
N LEU A 267 -3.79 -1.37 10.10
CA LEU A 267 -3.97 -1.80 11.49
C LEU A 267 -4.23 -0.62 12.43
N THR A 268 -3.52 0.50 12.22
CA THR A 268 -3.71 1.74 13.00
C THR A 268 -5.14 2.25 12.91
N LYS A 269 -5.71 2.32 11.70
CA LYS A 269 -7.11 2.75 11.48
C LYS A 269 -8.09 1.85 12.23
N GLN A 270 -7.90 0.54 12.15
CA GLN A 270 -8.74 -0.45 12.84
C GLN A 270 -8.65 -0.30 14.36
N LEU A 271 -7.44 -0.25 14.92
CA LEU A 271 -7.22 -0.11 16.36
C LEU A 271 -7.76 1.20 16.93
N LYS A 272 -7.59 2.32 16.22
CA LYS A 272 -8.20 3.60 16.61
C LYS A 272 -9.73 3.49 16.67
N SER A 273 -10.35 2.84 15.68
CA SER A 273 -11.81 2.62 15.69
C SER A 273 -12.28 1.68 16.80
N LEU A 274 -11.41 0.81 17.31
CA LEU A 274 -11.68 -0.05 18.46
C LEU A 274 -11.37 0.63 19.81
N ASN A 275 -10.90 1.89 19.79
CA ASN A 275 -10.41 2.62 20.96
C ASN A 275 -9.27 1.91 21.70
N GLU A 276 -8.38 1.27 20.93
CA GLU A 276 -7.22 0.57 21.46
C GLU A 276 -5.99 1.51 21.53
N PRO A 277 -5.18 1.43 22.60
CA PRO A 277 -4.02 2.28 22.80
C PRO A 277 -2.88 1.93 21.82
N ASN A 278 -1.99 2.89 21.58
CA ASN A 278 -0.74 2.64 20.87
C ASN A 278 0.24 1.90 21.81
N LEU A 279 0.50 0.61 21.56
CA LEU A 279 1.40 -0.20 22.40
C LEU A 279 2.87 0.10 22.14
N TYR A 280 3.24 0.41 20.90
CA TYR A 280 4.63 0.72 20.51
C TYR A 280 5.18 1.91 21.29
N ASN A 281 4.43 3.02 21.31
CA ASN A 281 4.81 4.23 22.05
C ASN A 281 4.24 4.28 23.47
N MET A 282 3.77 3.16 24.02
CA MET A 282 3.25 3.12 25.38
C MET A 282 4.39 3.17 26.39
N ASN A 283 4.30 4.10 27.34
CA ASN A 283 5.13 4.07 28.55
C ASN A 283 4.61 2.98 29.50
N SER A 284 5.14 1.78 29.32
CA SER A 284 4.88 0.61 30.15
C SER A 284 5.52 0.73 31.54
N LYS A 285 4.93 0.07 32.54
CA LYS A 285 5.60 -0.07 33.84
C LYS A 285 6.75 -1.09 33.71
N PRO A 286 7.82 -1.02 34.54
CA PRO A 286 8.98 -1.89 34.43
C PRO A 286 8.68 -3.41 34.45
N ASN A 287 7.56 -3.82 35.07
CA ASN A 287 7.12 -5.22 35.16
C ASN A 287 5.80 -5.48 34.42
N SER A 288 5.45 -4.63 33.44
CA SER A 288 4.24 -4.84 32.65
C SER A 288 4.53 -5.58 31.35
N ILE A 289 3.84 -6.71 31.17
CA ILE A 289 3.86 -7.51 29.96
C ILE A 289 2.47 -7.44 29.34
N ILE A 290 2.40 -7.07 28.07
CA ILE A 290 1.14 -6.87 27.35
C ILE A 290 1.20 -7.64 26.04
N TYR A 291 0.16 -8.42 25.79
CA TYR A 291 -0.09 -9.00 24.48
C TYR A 291 -1.42 -8.51 23.94
N ARG A 292 -1.50 -8.24 22.63
CA ARG A 292 -2.76 -7.89 21.97
C ARG A 292 -2.94 -8.70 20.69
N PHE A 293 -3.99 -9.51 20.67
CA PHE A 293 -4.45 -10.19 19.47
C PHE A 293 -5.49 -9.31 18.76
N THR A 294 -5.25 -8.99 17.50
CA THR A 294 -6.18 -8.31 16.60
C THR A 294 -6.53 -9.24 15.45
N TRP A 295 -7.83 -9.42 15.22
CA TRP A 295 -8.36 -10.33 14.20
C TRP A 295 -9.25 -9.57 13.22
N LEU A 296 -8.76 -9.44 11.99
CA LEU A 296 -9.45 -8.75 10.90
C LEU A 296 -9.88 -9.75 9.85
N ARG A 297 -11.13 -10.21 9.96
CA ARG A 297 -11.76 -11.12 9.01
C ARG A 297 -12.50 -10.32 7.94
N SER A 298 -12.34 -10.68 6.66
CA SER A 298 -12.92 -9.93 5.52
C SER A 298 -14.38 -9.54 5.75
N PHE A 299 -15.22 -10.49 6.18
CA PHE A 299 -16.67 -10.32 6.26
C PHE A 299 -17.24 -10.27 7.68
N HIS A 300 -16.40 -10.33 8.71
CA HIS A 300 -16.84 -10.38 10.10
C HIS A 300 -16.35 -9.17 10.90
N HIS A 301 -17.01 -8.91 12.03
CA HIS A 301 -16.61 -7.83 12.90
C HIS A 301 -15.13 -7.95 13.31
N PRO A 302 -14.35 -6.85 13.23
CA PRO A 302 -12.99 -6.83 13.72
C PRO A 302 -13.00 -7.01 15.24
N ILE A 303 -12.05 -7.78 15.75
CA ILE A 303 -11.92 -8.10 17.18
C ILE A 303 -10.52 -7.72 17.63
N SER A 304 -10.39 -7.12 18.81
CA SER A 304 -9.11 -6.96 19.50
C SER A 304 -9.25 -7.48 20.93
N ILE A 305 -8.22 -8.20 21.40
CA ILE A 305 -8.17 -8.79 22.74
C ILE A 305 -6.78 -8.51 23.31
N ARG A 306 -6.73 -7.69 24.37
CA ARG A 306 -5.50 -7.37 25.10
C ARG A 306 -5.48 -8.12 26.42
N ILE A 307 -4.42 -8.88 26.66
CA ILE A 307 -4.10 -9.49 27.95
C ILE A 307 -2.89 -8.77 28.52
N GLU A 308 -2.94 -8.39 29.78
CA GLU A 308 -1.86 -7.65 30.44
C GLU A 308 -1.58 -8.20 31.83
N LYS A 309 -0.30 -8.34 32.14
CA LYS A 309 0.24 -8.58 33.48
C LYS A 309 0.89 -7.30 33.93
N ILE A 310 0.51 -6.81 35.11
CA ILE A 310 1.16 -5.69 35.78
C ILE A 310 1.42 -6.15 37.20
N ASP A 311 2.68 -6.40 37.53
CA ASP A 311 3.06 -7.08 38.76
C ASP A 311 2.31 -8.44 38.86
N GLU A 312 1.57 -8.69 39.94
CA GLU A 312 0.76 -9.90 40.15
C GLU A 312 -0.72 -9.71 39.77
N LYS A 313 -1.03 -8.69 38.95
CA LYS A 313 -2.40 -8.41 38.48
C LYS A 313 -2.51 -8.73 37.00
N TYR A 314 -3.47 -9.59 36.67
CA TYR A 314 -3.73 -10.02 35.30
C TYR A 314 -5.10 -9.52 34.86
N ASN A 315 -5.12 -8.73 33.78
CA ASN A 315 -6.36 -8.22 33.20
C ASN A 315 -6.49 -8.67 31.75
N LEU A 316 -7.74 -8.84 31.33
CA LEU A 316 -8.12 -9.07 29.95
C LEU A 316 -9.09 -7.98 29.53
N HIS A 317 -8.83 -7.36 28.40
CA HIS A 317 -9.68 -6.39 27.73
C HIS A 317 -10.03 -6.92 26.35
N TRP A 318 -11.26 -6.69 25.89
CA TRP A 318 -11.64 -7.01 24.52
C TRP A 318 -12.54 -5.94 23.92
N ALA A 319 -12.40 -5.75 22.61
CA ALA A 319 -13.19 -4.85 21.81
C ALA A 319 -13.67 -5.57 20.55
N MET A 320 -14.90 -5.29 20.13
CA MET A 320 -15.46 -5.72 18.86
C MET A 320 -15.97 -4.50 18.11
N GLY A 321 -15.59 -4.36 16.84
CA GLY A 321 -16.01 -3.26 15.99
C GLY A 321 -17.32 -3.53 15.26
N LYS A 322 -17.85 -2.48 14.63
CA LYS A 322 -18.93 -2.55 13.64
C LYS A 322 -18.33 -2.70 12.24
N GLY A 323 -19.16 -3.10 11.28
CA GLY A 323 -18.70 -3.38 9.93
C GLY A 323 -17.90 -4.67 9.86
N ALA A 324 -17.10 -4.82 8.82
CA ALA A 324 -16.34 -6.02 8.55
C ALA A 324 -14.83 -5.70 8.48
N GLY A 325 -13.99 -6.59 9.01
CA GLY A 325 -12.58 -6.32 9.29
C GLY A 325 -11.70 -6.12 8.04
N GLY A 326 -12.15 -6.59 6.88
CA GLY A 326 -11.49 -6.32 5.58
C GLY A 326 -11.87 -4.99 4.95
N TYR A 327 -12.69 -4.17 5.62
CA TYR A 327 -13.23 -2.92 5.07
C TYR A 327 -13.09 -1.76 6.06
N GLU A 328 -13.36 -0.54 5.57
CA GLU A 328 -13.27 0.68 6.36
C GLU A 328 -13.99 0.52 7.71
N PRO A 329 -13.31 0.85 8.83
CA PRO A 329 -13.85 0.62 10.16
C PRO A 329 -15.09 1.49 10.42
N LYS A 330 -16.09 0.92 11.10
CA LYS A 330 -17.38 1.60 11.37
C LYS A 330 -17.61 1.93 12.85
N GLY A 331 -16.54 2.06 13.63
CA GLY A 331 -16.60 2.33 15.07
C GLY A 331 -16.78 1.10 15.94
N LEU A 332 -16.89 1.30 17.25
CA LEU A 332 -17.01 0.24 18.26
C LEU A 332 -18.44 -0.34 18.31
N LYS A 333 -18.57 -1.66 18.31
CA LYS A 333 -19.83 -2.39 18.57
C LYS A 333 -20.01 -2.69 20.05
N GLY A 334 -18.94 -3.11 20.72
CA GLY A 334 -18.94 -3.39 22.16
C GLY A 334 -17.53 -3.63 22.68
N LYS A 335 -17.35 -3.49 23.98
CA LYS A 335 -16.10 -3.79 24.68
C LYS A 335 -16.38 -4.41 26.04
N GLY A 336 -15.39 -5.07 26.61
CA GLY A 336 -15.47 -5.59 27.96
C GLY A 336 -14.08 -5.76 28.56
N GLN A 337 -14.07 -6.01 29.86
CA GLN A 337 -12.86 -6.31 30.61
C GLN A 337 -13.18 -7.30 31.71
N ARG A 338 -12.20 -8.10 32.11
CA ARG A 338 -12.26 -8.89 33.34
C ARG A 338 -10.87 -9.14 33.89
N LYS A 339 -10.80 -9.47 35.18
CA LYS A 339 -9.61 -10.07 35.77
C LYS A 339 -9.49 -11.52 35.33
N ILE A 340 -8.27 -11.98 35.13
CA ILE A 340 -7.95 -13.38 34.90
C ILE A 340 -7.09 -13.90 36.04
N SER A 341 -7.07 -15.22 36.21
CA SER A 341 -6.27 -15.92 37.20
C SER A 341 -4.81 -16.05 36.75
N ALA A 342 -3.90 -16.21 37.72
CA ALA A 342 -2.52 -16.57 37.45
C ALA A 342 -2.38 -17.89 36.69
N LYS A 343 -3.36 -18.80 36.82
CA LYS A 343 -3.41 -20.03 36.02
C LYS A 343 -3.70 -19.72 34.55
N GLU A 344 -4.71 -18.90 34.25
CA GLU A 344 -5.05 -18.52 32.88
C GLU A 344 -3.89 -17.81 32.17
N TRP A 345 -3.13 -16.99 32.90
CA TRP A 345 -1.91 -16.36 32.39
C TRP A 345 -0.81 -17.39 32.09
N ARG A 346 -0.50 -18.30 33.02
CA ARG A 346 0.50 -19.36 32.79
C ARG A 346 0.13 -20.30 31.64
N ASP A 347 -1.15 -20.61 31.50
CA ASP A 347 -1.65 -21.40 30.37
C ASP A 347 -1.39 -20.66 29.03
N PHE A 348 -1.55 -19.33 29.00
CA PHE A 348 -1.21 -18.50 27.82
C PHE A 348 0.29 -18.49 27.53
N GLU A 349 1.14 -18.28 28.55
CA GLU A 349 2.61 -18.33 28.40
C GLU A 349 3.07 -19.71 27.88
N SER A 350 2.45 -20.79 28.35
CA SER A 350 2.76 -22.13 27.86
C SER A 350 2.45 -22.30 26.37
N LEU A 351 1.42 -21.64 25.85
CA LEU A 351 1.09 -21.66 24.41
C LEU A 351 2.09 -20.84 23.59
N LEU A 352 2.52 -19.67 24.10
CA LEU A 352 3.57 -18.86 23.48
C LEU A 352 4.88 -19.64 23.36
N ASN A 353 5.32 -20.26 24.45
CA ASN A 353 6.54 -21.07 24.49
C ASN A 353 6.44 -22.25 23.53
N LYS A 354 5.30 -22.95 23.51
CA LYS A 354 5.08 -24.08 22.59
C LYS A 354 5.16 -23.66 21.12
N ALA A 355 4.62 -22.50 20.77
CA ALA A 355 4.65 -21.99 19.40
C ALA A 355 6.01 -21.38 19.02
N ASN A 356 6.95 -21.30 19.98
CA ASN A 356 8.21 -20.59 19.81
C ASN A 356 8.00 -19.15 19.32
N TYR A 357 7.06 -18.43 19.94
CA TYR A 357 6.55 -17.13 19.46
C TYR A 357 7.67 -16.12 19.17
N GLU A 358 8.68 -16.03 20.04
CA GLU A 358 9.82 -15.10 19.92
C GLU A 358 10.63 -15.30 18.62
N ASN A 359 10.54 -16.47 17.99
CA ASN A 359 11.26 -16.79 16.76
C ASN A 359 10.36 -16.84 15.51
N LEU A 360 9.08 -16.45 15.64
CA LEU A 360 8.20 -16.38 14.49
C LEU A 360 8.56 -15.18 13.59
N PRO A 361 8.41 -15.30 12.26
CA PRO A 361 8.53 -14.15 11.38
C PRO A 361 7.49 -13.08 11.73
N ASN A 362 7.86 -11.81 11.59
CA ASN A 362 6.95 -10.70 11.90
C ASN A 362 5.80 -10.59 10.91
N ASN A 363 6.00 -11.00 9.65
CA ASN A 363 4.97 -10.94 8.62
C ASN A 363 5.00 -12.19 7.73
N VAL A 364 3.90 -12.91 7.63
CA VAL A 364 3.72 -14.01 6.67
C VAL A 364 2.46 -13.72 5.86
N TYR A 365 2.61 -13.68 4.54
CA TYR A 365 1.49 -13.40 3.67
C TYR A 365 1.42 -14.41 2.55
N VAL A 366 0.27 -15.06 2.43
CA VAL A 366 -0.11 -15.92 1.31
C VAL A 366 -1.15 -15.16 0.47
N LEU A 367 -1.00 -15.19 -0.86
CA LEU A 367 -1.97 -14.56 -1.75
C LEU A 367 -3.37 -15.15 -1.55
N MET A 368 -4.35 -14.29 -1.25
CA MET A 368 -5.75 -14.67 -1.09
C MET A 368 -6.66 -13.52 -1.53
N SER A 369 -7.82 -13.85 -2.09
CA SER A 369 -8.85 -12.85 -2.43
C SER A 369 -9.56 -12.35 -1.18
N ASP A 370 -9.86 -13.26 -0.25
CA ASP A 370 -10.52 -13.01 1.02
C ASP A 370 -9.90 -13.90 2.11
N GLY A 371 -10.02 -13.49 3.36
CA GLY A 371 -9.52 -14.27 4.47
C GLY A 371 -9.49 -13.50 5.77
N ALA A 372 -8.53 -13.83 6.62
CA ALA A 372 -8.38 -13.23 7.91
C ALA A 372 -6.93 -12.83 8.14
N THR A 373 -6.71 -11.61 8.63
CA THR A 373 -5.42 -11.23 9.18
C THR A 373 -5.43 -11.44 10.68
N TRP A 374 -4.45 -12.21 11.15
CA TRP A 374 -4.17 -12.50 12.55
C TRP A 374 -2.94 -11.70 12.95
N THR A 375 -3.06 -10.81 13.92
CA THR A 375 -1.96 -9.97 14.39
C THR A 375 -1.82 -10.13 15.90
N LEU A 376 -0.66 -10.58 16.38
CA LEU A 376 -0.33 -10.66 17.79
C LEU A 376 0.81 -9.70 18.09
N GLU A 377 0.55 -8.73 18.94
CA GLU A 377 1.52 -7.74 19.41
C GLU A 377 2.00 -8.12 20.81
N HIS A 378 3.26 -7.86 21.10
CA HIS A 378 3.92 -8.05 22.39
C HIS A 378 4.63 -6.75 22.80
N LYS A 379 4.40 -6.30 24.03
CA LYS A 379 5.04 -5.14 24.63
C LYS A 379 5.49 -5.47 26.04
N GLU A 380 6.79 -5.36 26.29
CA GLU A 380 7.43 -5.52 27.59
C GLU A 380 8.54 -4.48 27.74
N SER A 381 8.42 -3.58 28.72
CA SER A 381 9.37 -2.46 28.89
C SER A 381 9.62 -1.70 27.57
N ASP A 382 10.85 -1.68 27.05
CA ASP A 382 11.21 -1.04 25.78
C ASP A 382 11.05 -1.95 24.56
N ILE A 383 10.75 -3.24 24.76
CA ILE A 383 10.57 -4.22 23.70
C ILE A 383 9.16 -4.07 23.11
N PHE A 384 9.08 -3.99 21.78
CA PHE A 384 7.83 -4.09 21.03
C PHE A 384 8.04 -5.02 19.84
N GLU A 385 7.23 -6.07 19.77
CA GLU A 385 7.26 -7.07 18.71
C GLU A 385 5.84 -7.31 18.21
N VAL A 386 5.72 -7.72 16.95
CA VAL A 386 4.43 -8.13 16.39
C VAL A 386 4.63 -9.14 15.29
N THR A 387 3.77 -10.16 15.34
CA THR A 387 3.60 -11.16 14.29
C THR A 387 2.25 -10.93 13.62
N LYS A 388 2.28 -10.73 12.30
CA LYS A 388 1.11 -10.61 11.41
C LYS A 388 1.14 -11.78 10.43
N THR A 389 0.01 -12.48 10.28
CA THR A 389 -0.14 -13.51 9.27
C THR A 389 -1.58 -13.63 8.78
N ASN A 390 -1.76 -14.02 7.53
CA ASN A 390 -3.06 -14.49 7.03
C ASN A 390 -3.14 -16.01 6.87
N ASP A 391 -2.04 -16.72 7.14
CA ASP A 391 -1.95 -18.18 7.17
C ASP A 391 -1.33 -18.62 8.52
N PRO A 392 -2.10 -18.58 9.62
CA PRO A 392 -1.57 -18.90 10.94
C PRO A 392 -1.27 -20.39 11.08
N SER A 393 -0.08 -20.72 11.60
CA SER A 393 0.23 -22.09 12.01
C SER A 393 -0.75 -22.57 13.10
N LYS A 394 -0.89 -23.89 13.26
CA LYS A 394 -1.77 -24.47 14.28
C LYS A 394 -1.47 -23.96 15.70
N ASP A 395 -0.20 -23.81 16.05
CA ASP A 395 0.20 -23.33 17.37
C ASP A 395 -0.04 -21.83 17.53
N PHE A 396 0.23 -21.01 16.49
CA PHE A 396 -0.11 -19.58 16.51
C PHE A 396 -1.61 -19.33 16.63
N LYS A 397 -2.42 -20.09 15.86
CA LYS A 397 -3.88 -20.08 15.96
C LYS A 397 -4.35 -20.47 17.37
N SER A 398 -3.70 -21.44 18.01
CA SER A 398 -4.03 -21.87 19.37
C SER A 398 -3.81 -20.78 20.41
N ILE A 399 -2.72 -19.99 20.31
CA ILE A 399 -2.47 -18.82 21.15
C ILE A 399 -3.61 -17.80 21.02
N CYS A 400 -3.93 -17.42 19.79
CA CYS A 400 -4.92 -16.38 19.50
C CYS A 400 -6.34 -16.82 19.92
N LEU A 401 -6.71 -18.07 19.66
CA LEU A 401 -8.01 -18.62 20.04
C LEU A 401 -8.15 -18.84 21.54
N TYR A 402 -7.05 -19.09 22.25
CA TYR A 402 -7.08 -19.12 23.70
C TYR A 402 -7.51 -17.77 24.27
N LEU A 403 -6.97 -16.66 23.77
CA LEU A 403 -7.40 -15.31 24.16
C LEU A 403 -8.88 -15.08 23.87
N LEU A 404 -9.37 -15.51 22.70
CA LEU A 404 -10.80 -15.43 22.37
C LEU A 404 -11.67 -16.20 23.36
N LYS A 405 -11.26 -17.42 23.73
CA LYS A 405 -11.97 -18.28 24.70
C LYS A 405 -12.07 -17.64 26.09
N LEU A 406 -11.12 -16.79 26.47
CA LEU A 406 -11.18 -16.06 27.73
C LEU A 406 -12.21 -14.92 27.73
N THR A 407 -12.75 -14.53 26.57
CA THR A 407 -13.77 -13.47 26.46
C THR A 407 -15.20 -14.02 26.45
N ASN A 408 -16.18 -13.10 26.46
CA ASN A 408 -17.59 -13.43 26.26
C ASN A 408 -18.00 -13.45 24.77
N ILE A 409 -17.06 -13.23 23.84
CA ILE A 409 -17.34 -13.23 22.40
C ILE A 409 -17.63 -14.67 21.95
N LYS A 410 -18.75 -14.86 21.25
CA LYS A 410 -19.13 -16.15 20.64
C LYS A 410 -18.94 -16.08 19.14
N ILE A 411 -18.11 -16.97 18.61
CA ILE A 411 -17.85 -17.14 17.17
C ILE A 411 -18.26 -18.56 16.81
N LYS A 412 -18.92 -18.73 15.66
CA LYS A 412 -19.25 -20.07 15.15
C LYS A 412 -17.98 -20.73 14.64
N GLU A 413 -17.84 -22.04 14.81
CA GLU A 413 -16.64 -22.78 14.37
C GLU A 413 -16.31 -22.55 12.88
N ALA A 414 -17.34 -22.52 12.02
CA ALA A 414 -17.20 -22.26 10.59
C ALA A 414 -16.70 -20.83 10.25
N GLU A 415 -16.73 -19.90 11.21
CA GLU A 415 -16.24 -18.52 11.07
C GLU A 415 -14.81 -18.35 11.62
N ILE A 416 -14.14 -19.46 11.98
CA ILE A 416 -12.75 -19.51 12.44
C ILE A 416 -11.82 -19.97 11.32
N TYR A 417 -11.51 -19.06 10.40
CA TYR A 417 -10.54 -19.25 9.34
C TYR A 417 -9.23 -18.53 9.68
#